data_AF-A0A1J4W2V7-F1
#
_entry.id   AF-A0A1J4W2V7-F1
#
_cell.length_a   1.000
_cell.length_b   1.000
_cell.length_c   1.000
_cell.angle_alpha   90.00
_cell.angle_beta   90.00
_cell.angle_gamma   90.00
#
_symmetry.space_group_name_H-M   'P 1'
#
loop_
_entity.id
_entity.type
_entity.pdbx_description
1 polymer ?
#
loop_
_entity_poly.entity_id
_entity_poly.type
_entity_poly.pdbx_seq_one_letter_code
_entity_poly.pdbx_strand_id
1 'polypeptide(L)'
;MKGRILLFYGKGKGKTTSAVGALLRALGRNKKTAMIQFLKSKNSGEIEILKKLGIEVKQFGTEKFYDPLEPDEKTQEIIKEGWNYAKKLLSSDLDILVLDELNVALGFNLLDTNEVIQTIKNKNKNLTLIITGRNAPKELIAIADVVTEMFKIKHDFDYGREAEEGVEF
;
A
#
# COMPACT_ATOMS: atom_id res chain seq x y z
N MET A 1 -12.18 8.87 17.75
CA MET A 1 -11.78 7.45 17.73
C MET A 1 -10.29 7.38 17.48
N LYS A 2 -9.55 6.51 18.17
CA LYS A 2 -8.11 6.31 17.91
C LYS A 2 -7.93 5.57 16.59
N GLY A 3 -7.12 6.10 15.69
CA GLY A 3 -6.80 5.49 14.41
C GLY A 3 -5.92 4.26 14.57
N ARG A 4 -6.17 3.23 13.75
CA ARG A 4 -5.51 1.91 13.83
C ARG A 4 -4.49 1.70 12.71
N ILE A 5 -3.63 0.70 12.86
CA ILE A 5 -2.74 0.19 11.81
C ILE A 5 -3.26 -1.19 11.38
N LEU A 6 -3.65 -1.31 10.11
CA LEU A 6 -4.16 -2.53 9.50
C LEU A 6 -3.11 -3.00 8.49
N LEU A 7 -2.69 -4.24 8.59
CA LEU A 7 -1.67 -4.84 7.74
C LEU A 7 -2.27 -6.01 6.95
N PHE A 8 -2.34 -5.87 5.63
CA PHE A 8 -2.82 -6.91 4.71
C PHE A 8 -1.65 -7.45 3.90
N TYR A 9 -1.15 -8.63 4.28
CA TYR A 9 0.05 -9.22 3.68
C TYR A 9 -0.17 -10.65 3.21
N GLY A 10 0.87 -11.31 2.71
CA GLY A 10 0.81 -12.71 2.28
C GLY A 10 0.81 -12.91 0.75
N LYS A 11 0.92 -14.17 0.34
CA LYS A 11 1.11 -14.56 -1.08
C LYS A 11 -0.19 -14.59 -1.90
N GLY A 12 -1.34 -14.67 -1.24
CA GLY A 12 -2.66 -14.71 -1.87
C GLY A 12 -3.09 -13.37 -2.49
N LYS A 13 -3.99 -13.45 -3.48
CA LYS A 13 -4.67 -12.30 -4.06
C LYS A 13 -5.63 -11.69 -3.04
N GLY A 14 -5.80 -10.36 -3.07
CA GLY A 14 -6.84 -9.67 -2.30
C GLY A 14 -6.37 -8.48 -1.45
N LYS A 15 -5.05 -8.26 -1.31
CA LYS A 15 -4.49 -7.28 -0.35
C LYS A 15 -4.89 -5.86 -0.71
N THR A 16 -4.54 -5.44 -1.93
CA THR A 16 -4.89 -4.13 -2.49
C THR A 16 -6.39 -3.96 -2.62
N THR A 17 -7.13 -4.95 -3.15
CA THR A 17 -8.59 -4.84 -3.32
C THR A 17 -9.32 -4.72 -1.97
N SER A 18 -8.83 -5.37 -0.90
CA SER A 18 -9.36 -5.18 0.45
C SER A 18 -9.09 -3.76 0.99
N ALA A 19 -7.91 -3.20 0.72
CA ALA A 19 -7.59 -1.82 1.08
C ALA A 19 -8.47 -0.81 0.31
N VAL A 20 -8.67 -1.02 -1.00
CA VAL A 20 -9.59 -0.22 -1.83
C VAL A 20 -11.02 -0.32 -1.30
N GLY A 21 -11.51 -1.52 -0.97
CA GLY A 21 -12.83 -1.70 -0.37
C GLY A 21 -13.00 -0.96 0.95
N ALA A 22 -11.94 -0.86 1.76
CA ALA A 22 -11.93 -0.07 2.99
C ALA A 22 -12.01 1.44 2.70
N LEU A 23 -11.31 1.93 1.66
CA LEU A 23 -11.42 3.32 1.21
C LEU A 23 -12.85 3.66 0.78
N LEU A 24 -13.45 2.82 -0.06
CA LEU A 24 -14.84 3.02 -0.54
C LEU A 24 -15.84 3.01 0.62
N ARG A 25 -15.67 2.11 1.60
CA ARG A 25 -16.51 2.09 2.81
C ARG A 25 -16.39 3.38 3.61
N ALA A 26 -15.19 3.91 3.75
CA ALA A 26 -14.95 5.14 4.48
C ALA A 26 -15.51 6.36 3.73
N LEU A 27 -15.32 6.40 2.41
CA LEU A 27 -15.88 7.44 1.55
C LEU A 27 -17.42 7.47 1.65
N GLY A 28 -18.09 6.32 1.65
CA GLY A 28 -19.54 6.22 1.89
C GLY A 28 -20.00 6.72 3.27
N ARG A 29 -19.07 7.08 4.16
CA ARG A 29 -19.29 7.72 5.46
C ARG A 29 -18.66 9.11 5.55
N ASN A 30 -18.42 9.75 4.41
CA ASN A 30 -17.85 11.10 4.27
C ASN A 30 -16.48 11.26 4.94
N LYS A 31 -15.67 10.20 4.93
CA LYS A 31 -14.32 10.20 5.51
C LYS A 31 -13.29 10.70 4.50
N LYS A 32 -12.30 11.45 4.98
CA LYS A 32 -11.18 11.93 4.17
C LYS A 32 -10.20 10.78 3.94
N THR A 33 -9.92 10.46 2.69
CA THR A 33 -9.07 9.33 2.35
C THR A 33 -8.07 9.63 1.25
N ALA A 34 -6.95 8.91 1.26
CA ALA A 34 -5.94 8.95 0.21
C ALA A 34 -5.23 7.59 0.07
N MET A 35 -4.59 7.39 -1.08
CA MET A 35 -3.81 6.20 -1.38
C MET A 35 -2.46 6.56 -1.98
N ILE A 36 -1.41 5.89 -1.50
CA ILE A 36 -0.08 5.89 -2.10
C ILE A 36 0.21 4.47 -2.57
N GLN A 37 0.71 4.31 -3.79
CA GLN A 37 1.18 3.04 -4.34
C GLN A 37 2.69 3.09 -4.55
N PHE A 38 3.42 2.21 -3.86
CA PHE A 38 4.85 2.01 -4.07
C PHE A 38 5.08 0.97 -5.18
N LEU A 39 6.17 1.14 -5.94
CA LEU A 39 6.59 0.21 -7.01
C LEU A 39 5.55 0.02 -8.13
N LYS A 40 4.60 0.94 -8.26
CA LYS A 40 3.59 0.97 -9.33
C LYS A 40 3.69 2.28 -10.09
N SER A 41 3.46 2.23 -11.41
CA SER A 41 3.40 3.41 -12.28
C SER A 41 2.33 3.29 -13.37
N LYS A 42 1.69 2.13 -13.49
CA LYS A 42 0.68 1.85 -14.52
C LYS A 42 -0.70 2.12 -13.95
N ASN A 43 -1.59 2.58 -14.83
CA ASN A 43 -2.98 2.79 -14.47
C ASN A 43 -3.70 1.45 -14.24
N SER A 44 -4.74 1.45 -13.41
CA SER A 44 -5.58 0.29 -13.12
C SER A 44 -7.01 0.72 -12.82
N GLY A 45 -7.95 -0.22 -12.87
CA GLY A 45 -9.37 0.05 -12.68
C GLY A 45 -9.68 0.76 -11.36
N GLU A 46 -9.00 0.40 -10.26
CA GLU A 46 -9.19 1.05 -8.97
C GLU A 46 -8.77 2.53 -8.98
N ILE A 47 -7.70 2.88 -9.71
CA ILE A 47 -7.21 4.27 -9.76
C ILE A 47 -8.24 5.15 -10.46
N GLU A 48 -8.79 4.67 -11.58
CA GLU A 48 -9.79 5.39 -12.36
C GLU A 48 -11.06 5.68 -11.55
N ILE A 49 -11.58 4.67 -10.84
CA ILE A 49 -12.78 4.87 -10.04
C ILE A 49 -12.51 5.71 -8.79
N LEU A 50 -11.37 5.52 -8.11
CA LEU A 50 -11.02 6.30 -6.92
C LEU A 50 -10.84 7.79 -7.24
N LYS A 51 -10.22 8.13 -8.38
CA LYS A 51 -10.11 9.51 -8.86
C LYS A 51 -11.48 10.13 -9.13
N LYS A 52 -12.39 9.43 -9.82
CA LYS A 52 -13.77 9.89 -10.07
C LYS A 52 -14.55 10.13 -8.77
N LEU A 53 -14.23 9.37 -7.74
CA LEU A 53 -14.80 9.48 -6.40
C LEU A 53 -14.10 10.55 -5.52
N GLY A 54 -13.13 11.30 -6.06
CA GLY A 54 -12.42 12.36 -5.37
C GLY A 54 -11.35 11.89 -4.38
N ILE A 55 -10.93 10.63 -4.46
CA ILE A 55 -9.85 10.08 -3.64
C ILE A 55 -8.53 10.33 -4.36
N GLU A 56 -7.61 10.99 -3.67
CA GLU A 56 -6.26 11.19 -4.19
C GLU A 56 -5.49 9.86 -4.20
N VAL A 57 -4.99 9.47 -5.37
CA VAL A 57 -4.10 8.33 -5.55
C VAL A 57 -2.79 8.82 -6.17
N LYS A 58 -1.67 8.60 -5.48
CA LYS A 58 -0.32 8.87 -6.00
C LYS A 58 0.49 7.59 -6.15
N GLN A 59 1.14 7.46 -7.30
CA GLN A 59 1.98 6.32 -7.64
C GLN A 59 3.45 6.74 -7.61
N PHE A 60 4.28 5.91 -6.98
CA PHE A 60 5.72 6.09 -6.90
C PHE A 60 6.39 4.78 -7.32
N GLY A 61 6.67 4.67 -8.60
CA GLY A 61 7.33 3.52 -9.20
C GLY A 61 7.78 3.85 -10.62
N THR A 62 8.52 2.92 -11.22
CA THR A 62 8.91 2.98 -12.63
C THR A 62 8.08 1.97 -13.43
N GLU A 63 8.09 2.10 -14.76
CA GLU A 63 7.42 1.13 -15.64
C GLU A 63 8.08 -0.26 -15.63
N LYS A 64 9.33 -0.32 -15.18
CA LYS A 64 10.11 -1.54 -15.07
C LYS A 64 9.84 -2.20 -13.72
N PHE A 65 9.84 -3.52 -13.72
CA PHE A 65 9.89 -4.27 -12.47
C PHE A 65 11.24 -4.00 -11.79
N TYR A 66 11.23 -3.75 -10.49
CA TYR A 66 12.45 -3.57 -9.71
C TYR A 66 13.06 -4.93 -9.37
N ASP A 67 14.29 -5.17 -9.82
CA ASP A 67 15.07 -6.34 -9.41
C ASP A 67 16.02 -5.96 -8.26
N PRO A 68 15.85 -6.53 -7.06
CA PRO A 68 16.76 -6.28 -5.94
C PRO A 68 18.21 -6.73 -6.19
N LEU A 69 18.44 -7.63 -7.15
CA LEU A 69 19.78 -8.08 -7.56
C LEU A 69 20.45 -7.09 -8.52
N GLU A 70 19.67 -6.25 -9.20
CA GLU A 70 20.12 -5.20 -10.12
C GLU A 70 19.53 -3.84 -9.71
N PRO A 71 19.94 -3.29 -8.55
CA PRO A 71 19.33 -2.09 -8.01
C PRO A 71 19.58 -0.88 -8.92
N ASP A 72 18.52 -0.14 -9.25
CA ASP A 72 18.62 1.11 -10.01
C ASP A 72 18.38 2.34 -9.10
N GLU A 73 19.19 3.38 -9.29
CA GLU A 73 19.14 4.61 -8.49
C GLU A 73 17.81 5.36 -8.67
N LYS A 74 17.26 5.36 -9.89
CA LYS A 74 16.01 6.06 -10.21
C LYS A 74 14.83 5.53 -9.39
N THR A 75 14.67 4.21 -9.29
CA THR A 75 13.63 3.62 -8.45
C THR A 75 13.84 3.98 -6.98
N GLN A 76 15.08 3.97 -6.48
CA GLN A 76 15.37 4.36 -5.10
C GLN A 76 14.97 5.82 -4.82
N GLU A 77 15.27 6.75 -5.73
CA GLU A 77 14.89 8.15 -5.60
C GLU A 77 13.37 8.34 -5.59
N ILE A 78 12.65 7.72 -6.52
CA ILE A 78 11.18 7.79 -6.62
C ILE A 78 10.53 7.22 -5.36
N ILE A 79 11.05 6.12 -4.82
CA ILE A 79 10.51 5.50 -3.59
C ILE A 79 10.77 6.38 -2.37
N LYS A 80 11.95 7.02 -2.29
CA LYS A 80 12.25 8.02 -1.24
C LYS A 80 11.33 9.23 -1.35
N GLU A 81 11.05 9.72 -2.56
CA GLU A 81 10.07 10.79 -2.79
C GLU A 81 8.67 10.37 -2.32
N GLY A 82 8.24 9.17 -2.69
CA GLY A 82 6.95 8.61 -2.27
C GLY A 82 6.83 8.48 -0.76
N TRP A 83 7.91 8.08 -0.09
CA TRP A 83 7.95 8.03 1.36
C TRP A 83 7.92 9.42 2.01
N ASN A 84 8.64 10.39 1.44
CA ASN A 84 8.54 11.80 1.88
C ASN A 84 7.14 12.37 1.70
N TYR A 85 6.42 11.96 0.66
CA TYR A 85 5.00 12.29 0.48
C TYR A 85 4.12 11.61 1.54
N ALA A 86 4.33 10.32 1.78
CA ALA A 86 3.62 9.56 2.80
C ALA A 86 3.77 10.18 4.18
N LYS A 87 4.95 10.66 4.56
CA LYS A 87 5.20 11.37 5.83
C LYS A 87 4.29 12.58 6.02
N LYS A 88 4.03 13.35 4.96
CA LYS A 88 3.11 14.50 5.00
C LYS A 88 1.66 14.06 5.22
N LEU A 89 1.26 12.95 4.61
CA LEU A 89 -0.09 12.41 4.79
C LEU A 89 -0.27 11.70 6.15
N LEU A 90 0.79 11.11 6.70
CA LEU A 90 0.76 10.48 8.02
C LEU A 90 0.49 11.49 9.15
N SER A 91 0.82 12.77 8.94
CA SER A 91 0.56 13.86 9.89
C SER A 91 -0.66 14.73 9.53
N SER A 92 -1.34 14.46 8.43
CA SER A 92 -2.50 15.24 7.97
C SER A 92 -3.79 14.89 8.74
N ASP A 93 -4.90 15.52 8.35
CA ASP A 93 -6.24 15.31 8.92
C ASP A 93 -7.05 14.22 8.19
N LEU A 94 -6.39 13.37 7.41
CA LEU A 94 -7.02 12.19 6.80
C LEU A 94 -7.59 11.25 7.87
N ASP A 95 -8.74 10.66 7.57
CA ASP A 95 -9.31 9.59 8.41
C ASP A 95 -8.68 8.24 8.07
N ILE A 96 -8.43 7.97 6.77
CA ILE A 96 -7.78 6.72 6.31
C ILE A 96 -6.73 7.01 5.24
N LEU A 97 -5.55 6.41 5.40
CA LEU A 97 -4.48 6.39 4.40
C LEU A 97 -4.13 4.95 4.05
N VAL A 98 -4.04 4.65 2.75
CA VAL A 98 -3.52 3.38 2.25
C VAL A 98 -2.09 3.59 1.76
N LEU A 99 -1.16 2.76 2.23
CA LEU A 99 0.21 2.62 1.73
C LEU A 99 0.32 1.25 1.06
N ASP A 100 -0.03 1.21 -0.22
CA ASP A 100 -0.09 -0.01 -1.01
C ASP A 100 1.32 -0.41 -1.47
N GLU A 101 1.66 -1.70 -1.31
CA GLU A 101 2.97 -2.30 -1.61
C GLU A 101 4.17 -1.74 -0.83
N LEU A 102 3.93 -1.01 0.27
CA LEU A 102 5.00 -0.55 1.17
C LEU A 102 5.81 -1.73 1.75
N ASN A 103 5.15 -2.86 2.04
CA ASN A 103 5.85 -4.05 2.53
C ASN A 103 6.92 -4.54 1.54
N VAL A 104 6.63 -4.44 0.23
CA VAL A 104 7.57 -4.87 -0.81
C VAL A 104 8.74 -3.89 -0.90
N ALA A 105 8.48 -2.58 -0.83
CA ALA A 105 9.54 -1.58 -0.78
C ALA A 105 10.49 -1.77 0.42
N LEU A 106 9.93 -2.10 1.59
CA LEU A 106 10.72 -2.44 2.79
C LEU A 106 11.49 -3.75 2.62
N GLY A 107 10.85 -4.80 2.09
CA GLY A 107 11.48 -6.09 1.84
C GLY A 107 12.62 -6.03 0.83
N PHE A 108 12.61 -5.04 -0.06
CA PHE A 108 13.68 -4.74 -1.02
C PHE A 108 14.73 -3.77 -0.48
N ASN A 109 14.67 -3.38 0.80
CA ASN A 109 15.57 -2.41 1.44
C ASN A 109 15.62 -1.05 0.73
N LEU A 110 14.54 -0.66 0.04
CA LEU A 110 14.44 0.64 -0.64
C LEU A 110 14.21 1.79 0.34
N LEU A 111 13.77 1.46 1.56
CA LEU A 111 13.54 2.37 2.67
C LEU A 111 14.13 1.79 3.96
N ASP A 112 14.58 2.66 4.85
CA ASP A 112 15.00 2.25 6.19
C ASP A 112 13.77 1.79 7.00
N THR A 113 13.72 0.51 7.34
CA THR A 113 12.59 -0.07 8.07
C THR A 113 12.43 0.57 9.45
N ASN A 114 13.50 0.88 10.16
CA ASN A 114 13.41 1.48 11.50
C ASN A 114 12.82 2.89 11.42
N GLU A 115 13.28 3.70 10.46
CA GLU A 115 12.72 5.04 10.25
C GLU A 115 11.24 4.98 9.89
N VAL A 116 10.86 4.05 9.00
CA VAL A 116 9.45 3.85 8.61
C VAL A 116 8.59 3.46 9.81
N ILE A 117 9.07 2.54 10.65
CA ILE A 117 8.36 2.11 11.86
C ILE A 117 8.20 3.26 12.86
N GLN A 118 9.24 4.06 13.08
CA GLN A 118 9.16 5.20 14.00
C GLN A 118 8.18 6.25 13.48
N THR A 119 8.22 6.56 12.19
CA THR A 119 7.28 7.49 11.57
C THR A 119 5.84 7.00 11.68
N ILE A 120 5.57 5.71 11.40
CA ILE A 120 4.22 5.13 11.51
C ILE A 120 3.70 5.18 12.95
N LYS A 121 4.54 4.89 13.96
CA LYS A 121 4.16 5.02 15.37
C LYS A 121 3.77 6.45 15.75
N ASN A 122 4.37 7.44 15.10
CA ASN A 122 4.16 8.87 15.35
C ASN A 122 3.11 9.51 14.42
N LYS A 123 2.41 8.73 13.60
CA LYS A 123 1.31 9.22 12.74
C LYS A 123 0.24 9.96 13.56
N ASN A 124 -0.58 10.76 12.90
CA ASN A 124 -1.75 11.38 13.49
C ASN A 124 -2.60 10.32 14.25
N LYS A 125 -2.92 10.63 15.51
CA LYS A 125 -3.60 9.70 16.43
C LYS A 125 -4.98 9.26 15.94
N ASN A 126 -5.63 10.03 15.07
CA ASN A 126 -6.94 9.72 14.51
C ASN A 126 -6.88 9.01 13.15
N LEU A 127 -5.73 9.05 12.47
CA LEU A 127 -5.54 8.45 11.15
C LEU A 127 -5.53 6.92 11.26
N THR A 128 -6.39 6.24 10.51
CA THR A 128 -6.27 4.80 10.29
C THR A 128 -5.36 4.55 9.10
N LEU A 129 -4.32 3.74 9.30
CA LEU A 129 -3.34 3.39 8.27
C LEU A 129 -3.59 1.96 7.80
N ILE A 130 -3.68 1.74 6.49
CA ILE A 130 -3.74 0.41 5.89
C ILE A 130 -2.47 0.22 5.08
N ILE A 131 -1.74 -0.86 5.34
CA ILE A 131 -0.49 -1.19 4.67
C ILE A 131 -0.66 -2.52 3.96
N THR A 132 -0.21 -2.60 2.71
CA THR A 132 -0.30 -3.82 1.93
C THR A 132 1.05 -4.26 1.39
N GLY A 133 1.05 -5.47 0.84
CA GLY A 133 2.14 -6.03 0.06
C GLY A 133 2.63 -7.35 0.63
N ARG A 134 3.46 -8.05 -0.13
CA ARG A 134 4.06 -9.32 0.32
C ARG A 134 5.16 -9.06 1.35
N ASN A 135 5.54 -10.10 2.10
CA ASN A 135 6.73 -10.09 2.97
C ASN A 135 6.79 -8.92 3.97
N ALA A 136 5.74 -8.71 4.76
CA ALA A 136 5.74 -7.65 5.78
C ALA A 136 6.88 -7.84 6.80
N PRO A 137 7.67 -6.79 7.13
CA PRO A 137 8.67 -6.85 8.18
C PRO A 137 8.07 -7.22 9.54
N LYS A 138 8.82 -7.95 10.36
CA LYS A 138 8.35 -8.41 11.69
C LYS A 138 8.02 -7.24 12.60
N GLU A 139 8.79 -6.18 12.49
CA GLU A 139 8.64 -4.92 13.21
C GLU A 139 7.31 -4.26 12.86
N LEU A 140 6.88 -4.36 11.60
CA LEU A 140 5.61 -3.79 11.15
C LEU A 140 4.42 -4.63 11.64
N ILE A 141 4.55 -5.96 11.59
CA ILE A 141 3.57 -6.89 12.16
C ILE A 141 3.39 -6.61 13.65
N ALA A 142 4.49 -6.40 14.39
CA ALA A 142 4.46 -6.19 15.83
C ALA A 142 3.74 -4.90 16.27
N ILE A 143 3.69 -3.88 15.41
CA ILE A 143 3.06 -2.58 15.74
C ILE A 143 1.65 -2.45 15.18
N ALA A 144 1.22 -3.37 14.32
CA ALA A 144 -0.10 -3.33 13.70
C ALA A 144 -1.20 -3.76 14.68
N ASP A 145 -2.32 -3.05 14.67
CA ASP A 145 -3.49 -3.41 15.49
C ASP A 145 -4.28 -4.58 14.88
N VAL A 146 -4.23 -4.72 13.56
CA VAL A 146 -4.86 -5.83 12.81
C VAL A 146 -3.87 -6.33 11.78
N VAL A 147 -3.65 -7.64 11.75
CA VAL A 147 -2.81 -8.30 10.76
C VAL A 147 -3.61 -9.41 10.10
N THR A 148 -3.76 -9.34 8.78
CA THR A 148 -4.40 -10.38 7.97
C THR A 148 -3.39 -10.93 6.98
N GLU A 149 -3.12 -12.22 7.08
CA GLU A 149 -2.38 -12.95 6.06
C GLU A 149 -3.34 -13.53 5.01
N MET A 150 -3.16 -13.11 3.77
CA MET A 150 -3.83 -13.73 2.62
C MET A 150 -2.98 -14.88 2.13
N PHE A 151 -3.42 -16.09 2.46
CA PHE A 151 -2.76 -17.31 2.02
C PHE A 151 -3.25 -17.73 0.63
N LYS A 152 -2.33 -18.12 -0.26
CA LYS A 152 -2.67 -18.60 -1.61
C LYS A 152 -3.07 -20.08 -1.53
N ILE A 153 -4.36 -20.36 -1.36
CA ILE A 153 -4.89 -21.74 -1.43
C ILE A 153 -4.89 -22.25 -2.87
N LYS A 154 -5.33 -21.41 -3.82
CA LYS A 154 -5.33 -21.67 -5.27
C LYS A 154 -5.27 -20.32 -6.01
N HIS A 155 -4.68 -20.30 -7.19
CA HIS A 155 -4.77 -19.18 -8.13
C HIS A 155 -4.83 -19.73 -9.56
N ASP A 156 -5.69 -19.17 -10.40
CA ASP A 156 -5.83 -19.56 -11.81
C ASP A 156 -4.56 -19.35 -12.66
N PHE A 157 -3.72 -18.37 -12.32
CA PHE A 157 -2.37 -18.22 -12.87
C PHE A 157 -1.52 -19.50 -12.73
N ASP A 158 -1.69 -20.27 -11.65
CA ASP A 158 -0.97 -21.54 -11.46
C ASP A 158 -1.38 -22.62 -12.50
N TYR A 159 -2.47 -22.37 -13.24
CA TYR A 159 -2.99 -23.21 -14.32
C TYR A 159 -2.88 -22.54 -15.69
N GLY A 160 -2.03 -21.51 -15.82
CA GLY A 160 -1.73 -20.85 -17.09
C GLY A 160 -2.77 -19.82 -17.55
N ARG A 161 -3.71 -19.42 -16.69
CA ARG A 161 -4.61 -18.30 -17.02
C ARG A 161 -3.84 -16.98 -16.94
N GLU A 162 -3.95 -16.17 -17.99
CA GLU A 162 -3.38 -14.82 -18.03
C GLU A 162 -4.23 -13.83 -17.23
N ALA A 163 -3.64 -12.67 -16.90
CA ALA A 163 -4.34 -11.62 -16.19
C ALA A 163 -5.46 -11.00 -17.04
N GLU A 164 -6.64 -10.79 -16.44
CA GLU A 164 -7.83 -10.27 -17.10
C GLU A 164 -8.20 -8.86 -16.58
N GLU A 165 -8.59 -7.98 -17.49
CA GLU A 165 -9.09 -6.64 -17.15
C GLU A 165 -10.36 -6.72 -16.31
N GLY A 166 -10.44 -5.95 -15.23
CA GLY A 166 -11.55 -5.95 -14.27
C GLY A 166 -11.44 -7.06 -13.21
N VAL A 167 -10.47 -7.97 -13.32
CA VAL A 167 -10.25 -9.05 -12.35
C VAL A 167 -8.86 -8.95 -11.72
N GLU A 168 -7.80 -8.85 -12.51
CA GLU A 168 -6.41 -8.69 -12.05
C GLU A 168 -5.94 -7.23 -12.05
N PHE A 169 -6.41 -6.41 -13.00
CA PHE A 169 -6.06 -4.99 -13.16
C PHE A 169 -7.21 -4.15 -13.72
#